data_AF-A0A949QCG1-F1
#
_entry.id   AF-A0A949QCG1-F1
#
_cell.length_a   1.000
_cell.length_b   1.000
_cell.length_c   1.000
_cell.angle_alpha   90.00
_cell.angle_beta   90.00
_cell.angle_gamma   90.00
#
_symmetry.space_group_name_H-M   'P 1'
#
loop_
_entity.id
_entity.type
_entity.pdbx_description
1 polymer ?
#
loop_
_entity_poly.entity_id
_entity_poly.type
_entity_poly.pdbx_seq_one_letter_code
_entity_poly.pdbx_strand_id
1 'polypeptide(L)'
;GSKAMVMVGLEIASFTYGGLLGLFLLSKSKRNFHTASLATGLVASMAIVFVLKHFGLAWSWFILVSVSLNVVVVYLTDMVLRKISPDKG
;
A
#
# COMPACT_ATOMS: atom_id res chain seq x y z
N GLY A 1 -8.26 30.36 7.96
CA GLY A 1 -7.38 30.21 6.78
C GLY A 1 -6.41 29.05 6.90
N SER A 2 -5.52 29.05 7.90
CA SER A 2 -4.31 28.20 7.91
C SER A 2 -4.52 26.72 8.23
N LYS A 3 -5.51 26.36 9.06
CA LYS A 3 -5.76 24.96 9.47
C LYS A 3 -6.22 24.06 8.32
N ALA A 4 -7.01 24.58 7.38
CA ALA A 4 -7.50 23.83 6.23
C ALA A 4 -6.35 23.44 5.28
N MET A 5 -5.42 24.36 5.04
CA MET A 5 -4.23 24.12 4.20
C MET A 5 -3.31 23.04 4.81
N VAL A 6 -3.09 23.06 6.13
CA VAL A 6 -2.30 22.04 6.82
C VAL A 6 -2.96 20.68 6.76
N MET A 7 -4.29 20.61 6.93
CA MET A 7 -5.04 19.36 6.89
C MET A 7 -4.96 18.69 5.51
N VAL A 8 -5.09 19.48 4.44
CA VAL A 8 -4.93 19.01 3.06
C VAL A 8 -3.49 18.57 2.79
N GLY A 9 -2.49 19.32 3.29
CA GLY A 9 -1.08 18.91 3.17
C GLY A 9 -0.78 17.59 3.87
N LEU A 10 -1.35 17.39 5.07
CA LEU A 10 -1.18 16.17 5.86
C LEU A 10 -1.89 14.97 5.22
N GLU A 11 -3.03 15.21 4.58
CA GLU A 11 -3.73 14.21 3.76
C GLU A 11 -2.89 13.77 2.55
N ILE A 12 -2.31 14.72 1.80
CA ILE A 12 -1.47 14.41 0.64
C ILE A 12 -0.20 13.65 1.06
N ALA A 13 0.43 14.06 2.16
CA ALA A 13 1.57 13.34 2.72
C ALA A 13 1.21 11.92 3.17
N SER A 14 0.01 11.72 3.71
CA SER A 14 -0.47 10.40 4.13
C SER A 14 -0.59 9.42 2.96
N PHE A 15 -0.93 9.91 1.77
CA PHE A 15 -1.02 9.07 0.56
C PHE A 15 0.31 8.43 0.18
N THR A 16 1.40 9.19 0.25
CA THR A 16 2.74 8.67 -0.10
C THR A 16 3.31 7.83 1.02
N TYR A 17 3.10 8.25 2.28
CA TYR A 17 3.54 7.50 3.45
C TYR A 17 2.89 6.13 3.58
N GLY A 18 1.60 5.98 3.27
CA GLY A 18 0.91 4.67 3.34
C GLY A 18 1.55 3.61 2.44
N GLY A 19 1.83 3.95 1.18
CA GLY A 19 2.46 3.03 0.23
C GLY A 19 3.91 2.69 0.60
N LEU A 20 4.71 3.68 0.98
CA LEU A 20 6.10 3.47 1.41
C LEU A 20 6.18 2.68 2.72
N LEU A 21 5.31 2.98 3.70
CA LEU A 21 5.26 2.25 4.96
C LEU A 21 4.89 0.78 4.73
N GLY A 22 3.93 0.49 3.84
CA GLY A 22 3.58 -0.87 3.44
C GLY A 22 4.77 -1.62 2.82
N LEU A 23 5.46 -1.00 1.86
CA LEU A 23 6.68 -1.54 1.26
C LEU A 23 7.78 -1.76 2.30
N PHE A 24 7.95 -0.83 3.24
CA PHE A 24 8.95 -0.94 4.29
C PHE A 24 8.65 -2.11 5.23
N LEU A 25 7.37 -2.31 5.57
CA LEU A 25 6.91 -3.43 6.38
C LEU A 25 7.17 -4.78 5.68
N LEU A 26 6.85 -4.86 4.39
CA LEU A 26 7.12 -6.02 3.55
C LEU A 26 8.62 -6.29 3.37
N SER A 27 9.42 -5.24 3.17
CA SER A 27 10.88 -5.33 3.04
C SER A 27 11.54 -5.80 4.33
N LYS A 28 10.93 -5.53 5.49
CA LYS A 28 11.40 -6.02 6.80
C LYS A 28 10.97 -7.47 7.06
N SER A 29 10.02 -7.98 6.31
CA SER A 29 9.60 -9.37 6.39
C SER A 29 10.68 -10.27 5.79
N LYS A 30 11.04 -11.37 6.46
CA LYS A 30 12.11 -12.30 6.06
C LYS A 30 11.83 -13.09 4.76
N ARG A 31 10.81 -12.72 3.98
CA ARG A 31 10.46 -13.36 2.71
C ARG A 31 11.04 -12.57 1.54
N ASN A 32 11.68 -13.29 0.63
CA ASN A 32 11.99 -12.78 -0.72
C ASN A 32 10.67 -12.69 -1.50
N PHE A 33 10.09 -11.49 -1.51
CA PHE A 33 8.98 -11.13 -2.38
C PHE A 33 9.51 -10.75 -3.75
N HIS A 34 8.80 -11.16 -4.80
CA HIS A 34 9.14 -10.73 -6.16
C HIS A 34 8.94 -9.22 -6.32
N THR A 35 9.86 -8.54 -7.02
CA THR A 35 9.78 -7.09 -7.29
C THR A 35 8.45 -6.70 -7.98
N ALA A 36 7.93 -7.59 -8.84
CA ALA A 36 6.62 -7.42 -9.48
C ALA A 36 5.46 -7.42 -8.46
N SER A 37 5.50 -8.31 -7.46
CA SER A 37 4.50 -8.35 -6.38
C SER A 37 4.55 -7.06 -5.56
N LEU A 38 5.74 -6.57 -5.22
CA LEU A 38 5.93 -5.32 -4.48
C LEU A 38 5.39 -4.10 -5.26
N ALA A 39 5.71 -4.00 -6.56
CA ALA A 39 5.25 -2.91 -7.41
C ALA A 39 3.71 -2.92 -7.58
N THR A 40 3.11 -4.09 -7.81
CA THR A 40 1.64 -4.22 -7.92
C THR A 40 0.94 -3.87 -6.61
N GLY A 41 1.48 -4.30 -5.46
CA GLY A 41 0.97 -3.88 -4.16
C GLY A 41 1.07 -2.38 -3.93
N LEU A 42 2.18 -1.74 -4.33
CA LEU A 42 2.34 -0.29 -4.21
C LEU A 42 1.27 0.44 -5.02
N VAL A 43 1.10 0.09 -6.29
CA VAL A 43 0.08 0.70 -7.16
C VAL A 43 -1.32 0.47 -6.60
N ALA A 44 -1.62 -0.75 -6.12
CA ALA A 44 -2.90 -1.05 -5.49
C ALA A 44 -3.15 -0.21 -4.23
N SER A 45 -2.12 0.00 -3.41
CA SER A 45 -2.20 0.82 -2.19
C SER A 45 -2.42 2.30 -2.47
N MET A 46 -1.97 2.80 -3.62
CA MET A 46 -2.29 4.15 -4.09
C MET A 46 -3.70 4.21 -4.69
N ALA A 47 -4.13 3.17 -5.41
CA ALA A 47 -5.47 3.12 -6.00
C ALA A 47 -6.59 3.07 -4.95
N ILE A 48 -6.42 2.31 -3.86
CA ILE A 48 -7.45 2.21 -2.82
C ILE A 48 -7.72 3.55 -2.12
N VAL A 49 -6.71 4.40 -2.02
CA VAL A 49 -6.87 5.74 -1.46
C VAL A 49 -7.94 6.53 -2.20
N PHE A 50 -7.99 6.46 -3.53
CA PHE A 50 -9.00 7.13 -4.33
C PHE A 50 -10.40 6.59 -4.03
N VAL A 51 -10.53 5.28 -3.80
CA VAL A 51 -11.78 4.65 -3.39
C VAL A 51 -12.21 5.17 -2.02
N LEU A 52 -11.30 5.17 -1.04
CA LEU A 52 -11.59 5.68 0.31
C LEU A 52 -11.94 7.16 0.33
N LYS A 53 -11.30 7.95 -0.54
CA LYS A 53 -11.63 9.36 -0.74
C LYS A 53 -13.06 9.53 -1.25
N HIS A 54 -13.53 8.64 -2.13
CA HIS A 54 -14.92 8.66 -2.61
C HIS A 54 -15.92 8.35 -1.49
N PHE A 55 -15.55 7.51 -0.52
CA PHE A 55 -16.37 7.22 0.65
C PHE A 55 -16.40 8.35 1.70
N GLY A 56 -15.59 9.40 1.55
CA GLY A 56 -15.55 10.51 2.52
C GLY A 56 -14.92 10.12 3.88
N LEU A 57 -14.12 9.06 3.92
CA LEU A 57 -13.39 8.65 5.13
C LEU A 57 -12.34 9.69 5.53
N ALA A 58 -12.12 9.85 6.84
CA ALA A 58 -11.11 10.76 7.36
C ALA A 58 -9.70 10.34 6.92
N TRP A 59 -8.85 11.33 6.63
CA TRP A 59 -7.51 11.14 6.08
C TRP A 59 -6.59 10.19 6.88
N SER A 60 -6.79 10.10 8.21
CA SER A 60 -6.04 9.20 9.07
C SER A 60 -6.26 7.72 8.73
N TRP A 61 -7.41 7.36 8.16
CA TRP A 61 -7.73 5.99 7.75
C TRP A 61 -7.03 5.59 6.45
N PHE A 62 -6.58 6.56 5.66
CA PHE A 62 -5.93 6.27 4.38
C PHE A 62 -4.63 5.50 4.57
N ILE A 63 -3.79 5.89 5.53
CA ILE A 63 -2.54 5.18 5.82
C ILE A 63 -2.84 3.75 6.26
N LEU A 64 -3.77 3.58 7.21
CA LEU A 64 -4.08 2.29 7.81
C LEU A 64 -4.61 1.31 6.74
N VAL A 65 -5.58 1.75 5.93
CA VAL A 65 -6.16 0.90 4.90
C VAL A 65 -5.18 0.65 3.75
N SER A 66 -4.44 1.66 3.30
CA SER A 66 -3.43 1.48 2.24
C SER A 66 -2.34 0.49 2.64
N VAL A 67 -1.83 0.55 3.87
CA VAL A 67 -0.82 -0.41 4.36
C VAL A 67 -1.40 -1.81 4.43
N SER A 68 -2.59 -1.99 5.02
CA SER A 68 -3.23 -3.29 5.10
C SER A 68 -3.46 -3.91 3.71
N LEU A 69 -3.97 -3.12 2.76
CA LEU A 69 -4.17 -3.58 1.39
C LEU A 69 -2.87 -3.84 0.65
N ASN A 70 -1.84 -3.01 0.84
CA ASN A 70 -0.52 -3.25 0.27
C ASN A 70 -0.02 -4.63 0.69
N VAL A 71 -0.03 -4.93 1.98
CA VAL A 71 0.41 -6.24 2.51
C VAL A 71 -0.43 -7.38 1.95
N VAL A 72 -1.75 -7.24 1.94
CA VAL A 72 -2.67 -8.29 1.42
C VAL A 72 -2.45 -8.55 -0.07
N VAL A 73 -2.34 -7.49 -0.89
CA VAL A 73 -2.14 -7.61 -2.34
C VAL A 73 -0.77 -8.20 -2.64
N VAL A 74 0.30 -7.73 -1.98
CA VAL A 74 1.64 -8.31 -2.19
C VAL A 74 1.64 -9.79 -1.81
N TYR A 75 1.00 -10.16 -0.70
CA TYR A 75 0.95 -11.55 -0.26
C TYR A 75 0.15 -12.44 -1.21
N LEU A 76 -1.00 -11.97 -1.69
CA LEU A 76 -1.82 -12.66 -2.69
C LEU A 76 -1.06 -12.83 -4.01
N THR A 77 -0.50 -11.74 -4.53
CA THR A 77 0.25 -11.74 -5.79
C THR A 77 1.50 -12.61 -5.69
N ASP A 78 2.24 -12.56 -4.57
CA ASP A 78 3.40 -13.44 -4.34
C ASP A 78 2.99 -14.92 -4.23
N MET A 79 1.87 -15.21 -3.56
CA MET A 79 1.35 -16.58 -3.47
C MET A 79 0.94 -17.12 -4.84
N VAL A 80 0.29 -16.28 -5.67
CA VAL A 80 -0.08 -16.63 -7.05
C VAL A 80 1.17 -16.79 -7.92
N LEU A 81 2.13 -15.87 -7.87
CA LEU A 81 3.39 -15.96 -8.63
C LEU A 81 4.20 -17.20 -8.25
N ARG A 82 4.34 -17.51 -6.95
CA ARG A 82 5.02 -18.74 -6.48
C ARG A 82 4.32 -20.01 -6.93
N LYS A 83 2.99 -19.99 -7.03
CA LYS A 83 2.20 -21.13 -7.48
C LYS A 83 2.30 -21.34 -8.99
N ILE A 84 2.43 -20.27 -9.77
CA ILE A 84 2.56 -20.29 -11.24
C ILE A 84 4.01 -20.55 -11.67
N SER A 85 4.97 -19.99 -10.94
CA SER A 85 6.40 -20.19 -11.13
C SER A 85 6.95 -20.86 -9.87
N PRO A 86 6.71 -22.17 -9.67
CA PRO A 86 7.47 -22.92 -8.69
C PRO A 86 8.91 -22.84 -9.18
N ASP A 87 9.72 -22.06 -8.46
CA ASP A 87 11.16 -22.05 -8.65
C ASP A 87 11.62 -23.51 -8.70
N LYS A 88 12.12 -23.92 -9.87
CA LYS A 88 12.80 -25.21 -10.03
C LYS A 88 14.15 -25.07 -9.33
N GLY A 89 14.13 -25.15 -8.00
CA GLY A 89 15.30 -25.20 -7.14
C GLY A 89 15.24 -26.45 -6.29
#